data_AF-A0A960WZE6-F1
#
_entry.id   AF-A0A960WZE6-F1
#
_cell.length_a   1.000
_cell.length_b   1.000
_cell.length_c   1.000
_cell.angle_alpha   90.00
_cell.angle_beta   90.00
_cell.angle_gamma   90.00
#
_symmetry.space_group_name_H-M   'P 1'
#
loop_
_entity.id
_entity.type
_entity.pdbx_description
1 polymer ?
#
loop_
_entity_poly.entity_id
_entity_poly.type
_entity_poly.pdbx_seq_one_letter_code
_entity_poly.pdbx_strand_id
1 'polypeptide(L)'
;MILRHKAFARAGLIGNPSDGYFGKTISFIIRNFSAEVTLEESDELRIEPNERDHSVFKGISALAKDVKQFGYYGGIRLLKASVKRFYDYCEREKIQLHDRNFTLRYSSNVPPQVGMAGSSAIITACWRSLMEFYGVAIPTHLLPSLVLSVENDELGIPAGLQDRVIQSYEGVVFMDFNRASIEQLGYGIYEPLQPELLPKLYVAYTTKLSEGTEVFHNDIRGRWKRGEREVVSAMYQWANLAQRVRDKLVAGQGHEIGPLLNEN
;
A
#
# COMPACT_ATOMS: atom_id res chain seq x y z
N MET A 1 23.50 -11.92 -10.66
CA MET A 1 22.92 -11.96 -9.29
C MET A 1 21.39 -12.12 -9.38
N ILE A 2 20.72 -12.82 -8.45
CA ILE A 2 19.24 -12.94 -8.42
C ILE A 2 18.73 -12.54 -7.02
N LEU A 3 17.83 -11.58 -6.97
CA LEU A 3 17.18 -11.06 -5.77
C LEU A 3 15.68 -11.39 -5.80
N ARG A 4 15.11 -11.75 -4.65
CA ARG A 4 13.67 -11.99 -4.51
C ARG A 4 13.16 -11.29 -3.26
N HIS A 5 12.29 -10.29 -3.45
CA HIS A 5 11.67 -9.55 -2.37
C HIS A 5 10.17 -9.67 -2.39
N LYS A 6 9.59 -9.76 -1.19
CA LYS A 6 8.16 -9.79 -0.99
C LYS A 6 7.68 -8.54 -0.29
N ALA A 7 6.43 -8.19 -0.53
CA ALA A 7 5.64 -7.36 0.37
C ALA A 7 4.29 -8.04 0.58
N PHE A 8 3.83 -8.04 1.82
CA PHE A 8 2.65 -8.81 2.23
C PHE A 8 1.35 -8.03 2.02
N ALA A 9 0.25 -8.76 1.90
CA ALA A 9 -1.07 -8.18 2.02
C ALA A 9 -1.28 -7.61 3.43
N ARG A 10 -2.31 -6.78 3.58
CA ARG A 10 -2.68 -6.17 4.85
C ARG A 10 -4.18 -6.18 5.07
N ALA A 11 -4.60 -6.06 6.32
CA ALA A 11 -5.95 -5.65 6.70
C ALA A 11 -5.89 -4.38 7.54
N GLY A 12 -6.83 -3.47 7.28
CA GLY A 12 -7.09 -2.34 8.15
C GLY A 12 -7.92 -2.82 9.33
N LEU A 13 -7.44 -2.59 10.56
CA LEU A 13 -8.18 -2.94 11.77
C LEU A 13 -9.22 -1.86 12.08
N ILE A 14 -8.84 -0.58 12.04
CA ILE A 14 -9.72 0.54 12.36
C ILE A 14 -9.19 1.87 11.82
N GLY A 15 -10.07 2.86 11.67
CA GLY A 15 -9.75 4.25 11.33
C GLY A 15 -9.86 4.58 9.84
N ASN A 16 -10.15 3.59 8.99
CA ASN A 16 -10.36 3.82 7.56
C ASN A 16 -11.72 4.52 7.35
N PRO A 17 -11.86 5.47 6.40
CA PRO A 17 -10.87 5.92 5.41
C PRO A 17 -10.06 7.17 5.82
N SER A 18 -9.86 7.44 7.12
CA SER A 18 -9.28 8.71 7.59
C SER A 18 -7.79 8.92 7.22
N ASP A 19 -7.09 7.88 6.77
CA ASP A 19 -5.67 7.95 6.36
C ASP A 19 -5.42 8.91 5.19
N GLY A 20 -6.38 9.02 4.26
CA GLY A 20 -6.33 10.00 3.16
C GLY A 20 -6.62 11.44 3.57
N TYR A 21 -6.94 11.67 4.86
CA TYR A 21 -7.48 12.93 5.39
C TYR A 21 -6.79 13.38 6.69
N PHE A 22 -5.51 13.03 6.85
CA PHE A 22 -4.70 13.37 8.03
C PHE A 22 -5.21 12.75 9.34
N GLY A 23 -5.91 11.61 9.25
CA GLY A 23 -6.42 10.87 10.39
C GLY A 23 -5.43 9.84 10.95
N LYS A 24 -5.98 8.82 11.60
CA LYS A 24 -5.23 7.76 12.27
C LYS A 24 -5.79 6.41 11.92
N THR A 25 -4.94 5.41 11.78
CA THR A 25 -5.37 4.04 11.51
C THR A 25 -4.52 3.02 12.25
N ILE A 26 -5.06 1.80 12.39
CA ILE A 26 -4.28 0.62 12.76
C ILE A 26 -4.44 -0.40 11.65
N SER A 27 -3.33 -0.99 11.21
CA SER A 27 -3.34 -2.09 10.25
C SER A 27 -2.37 -3.18 10.67
N PHE A 28 -2.58 -4.38 10.14
CA PHE A 28 -1.69 -5.52 10.34
C PHE A 28 -1.45 -6.27 9.03
N ILE A 29 -0.30 -6.96 8.94
CA ILE A 29 0.04 -7.77 7.78
C ILE A 29 -0.68 -9.13 7.78
N ILE A 30 -0.91 -9.68 6.59
CA ILE A 30 -1.43 -11.04 6.38
C ILE A 30 -0.40 -11.81 5.55
N ARG A 31 0.42 -12.64 6.20
CA ARG A 31 1.55 -13.31 5.54
C ARG A 31 1.15 -14.39 4.53
N ASN A 32 -0.10 -14.84 4.56
CA ASN A 32 -0.64 -15.83 3.62
C ASN A 32 -0.65 -15.31 2.17
N PHE A 33 -0.66 -13.99 1.99
CA PHE A 33 -0.69 -13.35 0.69
C PHE A 33 0.43 -12.33 0.54
N SER A 34 1.05 -12.30 -0.63
CA SER A 34 2.16 -11.40 -0.95
C SER A 34 2.25 -11.12 -2.45
N ALA A 35 2.79 -9.96 -2.78
CA ALA A 35 3.43 -9.76 -4.07
C ALA A 35 4.94 -10.03 -3.92
N GLU A 36 5.52 -10.70 -4.91
CA GLU A 36 6.95 -10.94 -5.01
C GLU A 36 7.49 -10.29 -6.28
N VAL A 37 8.63 -9.63 -6.18
CA VAL A 37 9.42 -9.15 -7.32
C VAL A 37 10.74 -9.91 -7.33
N THR A 38 11.06 -10.48 -8.49
CA THR A 38 12.38 -11.05 -8.77
C THR A 38 13.15 -10.06 -9.63
N LEU A 39 14.34 -9.70 -9.19
CA LEU A 39 15.29 -8.89 -9.93
C LEU A 39 16.52 -9.74 -10.23
N GLU A 40 16.80 -9.99 -11.50
CA GLU A 40 17.94 -10.76 -11.96
C GLU A 40 18.85 -9.86 -12.79
N GLU A 41 20.14 -9.79 -12.44
CA GLU A 41 21.13 -9.05 -13.23
C GLU A 41 21.21 -9.61 -14.65
N SER A 42 21.17 -8.74 -15.65
CA SER A 42 21.14 -9.10 -17.07
C SER A 42 21.81 -8.03 -17.92
N ASP A 43 22.16 -8.35 -19.17
CA ASP A 43 22.85 -7.43 -20.08
C ASP A 43 22.02 -6.18 -20.41
N GLU A 44 20.70 -6.34 -20.52
CA GLU A 44 19.73 -5.28 -20.82
C GLU A 44 18.74 -5.10 -19.67
N LEU A 45 18.26 -3.86 -19.47
CA LEU A 45 17.14 -3.61 -18.56
C LEU A 45 15.86 -4.14 -19.19
N ARG A 46 15.25 -5.16 -18.56
CA ARG A 46 14.01 -5.79 -19.02
C ARG A 46 12.95 -5.75 -17.92
N ILE A 47 11.71 -5.51 -18.31
CA ILE A 47 10.54 -5.70 -17.44
C ILE A 47 9.64 -6.69 -18.14
N GLU A 48 9.59 -7.91 -17.63
CA GLU A 48 8.84 -8.99 -18.25
C GLU A 48 7.35 -8.95 -17.86
N PRO A 49 6.44 -9.19 -18.82
CA PRO A 49 5.02 -9.31 -18.54
C PRO A 49 4.71 -10.53 -17.68
N ASN A 50 3.72 -10.37 -16.79
CA ASN A 50 3.00 -11.49 -16.19
C ASN A 50 1.81 -11.87 -17.11
N GLU A 51 1.14 -12.99 -16.83
CA GLU A 51 -0.14 -13.38 -17.42
C GLU A 51 -1.14 -12.21 -17.52
N ARG A 52 -1.20 -11.38 -16.48
CA ARG A 52 -2.10 -10.21 -16.40
C ARG A 52 -1.71 -9.03 -17.29
N ASP A 53 -0.51 -9.03 -17.85
CA ASP A 53 -0.02 -7.95 -18.72
C ASP A 53 -0.18 -8.29 -20.21
N HIS A 54 -0.53 -9.53 -20.54
CA HIS A 54 -0.71 -9.95 -21.92
C HIS A 54 -2.06 -9.50 -22.47
N SER A 55 -2.06 -8.96 -23.70
CA SER A 55 -3.27 -8.57 -24.42
C SER A 55 -3.74 -9.64 -25.41
N VAL A 56 -3.68 -10.90 -25.02
CA VAL A 56 -4.09 -12.04 -25.85
C VAL A 56 -5.21 -12.79 -25.15
N PHE A 57 -6.41 -12.74 -25.73
CA PHE A 57 -7.62 -13.32 -25.14
C PHE A 57 -8.30 -14.27 -26.12
N LYS A 58 -9.01 -15.27 -25.58
CA LYS A 58 -9.80 -16.23 -26.39
C LYS A 58 -10.95 -15.58 -27.18
N GLY A 59 -11.33 -14.35 -26.85
CA GLY A 59 -12.40 -13.57 -27.48
C GLY A 59 -12.93 -12.45 -26.58
N ILE A 60 -13.89 -11.67 -27.07
CA ILE A 60 -14.42 -10.48 -26.36
C ILE A 60 -14.97 -10.82 -24.97
N SER A 61 -15.66 -11.94 -24.81
CA SER A 61 -16.19 -12.36 -23.50
C SER A 61 -15.07 -12.64 -22.47
N ALA A 62 -13.94 -13.18 -22.92
CA ALA A 62 -12.79 -13.42 -22.04
C ALA A 62 -12.14 -12.11 -21.61
N LEU A 63 -11.92 -11.19 -22.56
CA LEU A 63 -11.42 -9.84 -22.27
C LEU A 63 -12.34 -9.09 -21.30
N ALA A 64 -13.65 -9.08 -21.54
CA ALA A 64 -14.60 -8.36 -20.69
C ALA A 64 -14.62 -8.88 -19.25
N LYS A 65 -14.51 -10.21 -19.05
CA LYS A 65 -14.41 -10.81 -17.72
C LYS A 65 -13.09 -10.46 -17.03
N ASP A 66 -12.00 -10.54 -17.78
CA ASP A 66 -10.66 -10.22 -17.28
C ASP A 66 -10.57 -8.75 -16.82
N VAL A 67 -10.98 -7.82 -17.69
CA VAL A 67 -11.01 -6.38 -17.37
C VAL A 67 -11.94 -6.07 -16.20
N LYS A 68 -13.11 -6.73 -16.11
CA LYS A 68 -14.01 -6.56 -14.96
C LYS A 68 -13.34 -6.98 -13.65
N GLN A 69 -12.52 -8.03 -13.67
CA GLN A 69 -11.90 -8.59 -12.47
C GLN A 69 -10.59 -7.89 -12.08
N PHE A 70 -9.77 -7.50 -13.06
CA PHE A 70 -8.41 -7.01 -12.83
C PHE A 70 -8.20 -5.55 -13.23
N GLY A 71 -9.19 -4.93 -13.89
CA GLY A 71 -9.05 -3.63 -14.52
C GLY A 71 -8.34 -3.73 -15.87
N TYR A 72 -7.99 -2.57 -16.42
CA TYR A 72 -7.38 -2.47 -17.75
C TYR A 72 -5.85 -2.63 -17.76
N TYR A 73 -5.22 -2.58 -16.59
CA TYR A 73 -3.78 -2.47 -16.46
C TYR A 73 -3.22 -3.57 -15.55
N GLY A 74 -2.14 -4.20 -16.00
CA GLY A 74 -1.33 -5.10 -15.17
C GLY A 74 -0.26 -4.38 -14.35
N GLY A 75 0.67 -5.16 -13.79
CA GLY A 75 1.74 -4.69 -12.92
C GLY A 75 2.93 -4.05 -13.63
N ILE A 76 3.09 -4.19 -14.96
CA ILE A 76 4.21 -3.57 -15.69
C ILE A 76 4.29 -2.06 -15.45
N ARG A 77 3.15 -1.36 -15.47
CA ARG A 77 3.13 0.10 -15.26
C ARG A 77 3.66 0.48 -13.88
N LEU A 78 3.35 -0.34 -12.86
CA LEU A 78 3.79 -0.13 -11.48
C LEU A 78 5.30 -0.32 -11.37
N LEU A 79 5.86 -1.34 -12.04
CA LEU A 79 7.30 -1.58 -12.07
C LEU A 79 8.05 -0.46 -12.79
N LYS A 80 7.58 -0.03 -13.97
CA LYS A 80 8.17 1.09 -14.72
C LYS A 80 8.20 2.37 -13.89
N ALA A 81 7.06 2.74 -13.31
CA ALA A 81 6.95 3.92 -12.46
C ALA A 81 7.83 3.80 -11.20
N SER A 82 7.95 2.59 -10.62
CA SER A 82 8.82 2.35 -9.47
C SER A 82 10.30 2.58 -9.81
N VAL A 83 10.79 2.01 -10.91
CA VAL A 83 12.17 2.20 -11.37
C VAL A 83 12.46 3.69 -11.62
N LYS A 84 11.55 4.38 -12.32
CA LYS A 84 11.69 5.82 -12.60
C LYS A 84 11.73 6.64 -11.31
N ARG A 85 10.79 6.42 -10.38
CA ARG A 85 10.75 7.16 -9.10
C ARG A 85 11.94 6.85 -8.19
N PHE A 86 12.45 5.63 -8.23
CA PHE A 86 13.69 5.27 -7.54
C PHE A 86 14.90 6.01 -8.14
N TYR A 87 14.99 6.08 -9.47
CA TYR A 87 16.03 6.86 -10.16
C TYR A 87 15.94 8.35 -9.80
N ASP A 88 14.75 8.96 -9.89
CA ASP A 88 14.53 10.36 -9.50
C ASP A 88 14.96 10.64 -8.05
N TYR A 89 14.66 9.71 -7.13
CA TYR A 89 15.07 9.80 -5.73
C TYR A 89 16.60 9.81 -5.62
N CYS A 90 17.27 8.87 -6.28
CA CYS A 90 18.73 8.78 -6.24
C CYS A 90 19.40 10.02 -6.84
N GLU A 91 18.89 10.55 -7.96
CA GLU A 91 19.36 11.80 -8.56
C GLU A 91 19.23 12.98 -7.60
N ARG A 92 18.06 13.12 -6.96
CA ARG A 92 17.80 14.22 -6.01
C ARG A 92 18.70 14.14 -4.78
N GLU A 93 18.87 12.94 -4.22
CA GLU A 93 19.73 12.69 -3.06
C GLU A 93 21.22 12.56 -3.42
N LYS A 94 21.59 12.70 -4.69
CA LYS A 94 22.95 12.56 -5.23
C LYS A 94 23.60 11.21 -4.91
N ILE A 95 22.80 10.15 -4.95
CA ILE A 95 23.23 8.76 -4.76
C ILE A 95 23.66 8.20 -6.11
N GLN A 96 24.94 7.87 -6.24
CA GLN A 96 25.48 7.30 -7.47
C GLN A 96 25.03 5.84 -7.63
N LEU A 97 24.33 5.57 -8.73
CA LEU A 97 23.98 4.22 -9.16
C LEU A 97 25.07 3.67 -10.07
N HIS A 98 25.31 2.35 -10.02
CA HIS A 98 26.17 1.69 -11.00
C HIS A 98 25.42 1.39 -12.30
N ASP A 99 26.14 1.10 -13.38
CA ASP A 99 25.54 0.92 -14.72
C ASP A 99 25.07 -0.51 -15.04
N ARG A 100 25.06 -1.43 -14.06
CA ARG A 100 24.56 -2.80 -14.25
C ARG A 100 23.07 -2.81 -14.54
N ASN A 101 22.67 -3.63 -15.51
CA ASN A 101 21.29 -3.83 -15.92
C ASN A 101 20.65 -5.03 -15.22
N PHE A 102 19.32 -5.13 -15.35
CA PHE A 102 18.54 -6.18 -14.70
C PHE A 102 17.21 -6.47 -15.40
N THR A 103 16.70 -7.66 -15.18
CA THR A 103 15.38 -8.13 -15.56
C THR A 103 14.47 -8.15 -14.33
N LEU A 104 13.33 -7.47 -14.40
CA LEU A 104 12.26 -7.52 -13.40
C LEU A 104 11.16 -8.49 -13.83
N ARG A 105 10.77 -9.35 -12.90
CA ARG A 105 9.55 -10.18 -12.95
C ARG A 105 8.75 -9.95 -11.68
N TYR A 106 7.43 -10.09 -11.74
CA TYR A 106 6.60 -10.05 -10.54
C TYR A 106 5.55 -11.16 -10.55
N SER A 107 5.15 -11.59 -9.36
CA SER A 107 4.01 -12.49 -9.13
C SER A 107 3.23 -12.00 -7.91
N SER A 108 1.93 -12.32 -7.85
CA SER A 108 1.11 -11.97 -6.69
C SER A 108 -0.03 -12.95 -6.51
N ASN A 109 -0.17 -13.47 -5.28
CA ASN A 109 -1.33 -14.23 -4.86
C ASN A 109 -2.32 -13.37 -4.03
N VAL A 110 -2.07 -12.05 -3.90
CA VAL A 110 -2.99 -11.14 -3.21
C VAL A 110 -4.30 -11.09 -3.99
N PRO A 111 -5.46 -11.37 -3.37
CA PRO A 111 -6.72 -11.31 -4.07
C PRO A 111 -6.96 -9.87 -4.57
N PRO A 112 -7.31 -9.68 -5.85
CA PRO A 112 -7.52 -8.34 -6.40
C PRO A 112 -8.79 -7.72 -5.82
N GLN A 113 -8.80 -6.39 -5.69
CA GLN A 113 -10.01 -5.60 -5.41
C GLN A 113 -10.80 -5.98 -4.13
N VAL A 114 -10.13 -6.55 -3.12
CA VAL A 114 -10.73 -6.85 -1.80
C VAL A 114 -10.15 -6.00 -0.66
N GLY A 115 -9.50 -4.88 -1.00
CA GLY A 115 -8.89 -3.99 -0.01
C GLY A 115 -7.64 -4.55 0.68
N MET A 116 -6.94 -5.52 0.07
CA MET A 116 -5.75 -6.16 0.66
C MET A 116 -4.40 -5.61 0.16
N ALA A 117 -4.41 -4.43 -0.47
CA ALA A 117 -3.21 -3.68 -0.86
C ALA A 117 -2.27 -4.40 -1.86
N GLY A 118 -2.83 -5.02 -2.90
CA GLY A 118 -2.06 -5.81 -3.87
C GLY A 118 -1.14 -4.97 -4.78
N SER A 119 -1.58 -3.80 -5.26
CA SER A 119 -0.76 -2.92 -6.12
C SER A 119 0.42 -2.33 -5.36
N SER A 120 0.18 -1.83 -4.15
CA SER A 120 1.21 -1.30 -3.27
C SER A 120 2.25 -2.34 -2.85
N ALA A 121 1.84 -3.61 -2.72
CA ALA A 121 2.75 -4.71 -2.45
C ALA A 121 3.75 -4.90 -3.60
N ILE A 122 3.28 -4.85 -4.86
CA ILE A 122 4.16 -4.95 -6.04
C ILE A 122 5.18 -3.82 -6.04
N ILE A 123 4.74 -2.59 -5.80
CA ILE A 123 5.62 -1.40 -5.75
C ILE A 123 6.63 -1.55 -4.61
N THR A 124 6.19 -1.89 -3.40
CA THR A 124 7.06 -2.04 -2.23
C THR A 124 8.11 -3.14 -2.44
N ALA A 125 7.73 -4.30 -3.00
CA ALA A 125 8.65 -5.38 -3.34
C ALA A 125 9.67 -4.96 -4.43
N CYS A 126 9.25 -4.14 -5.39
CA CYS A 126 10.13 -3.57 -6.41
C CYS A 126 11.16 -2.62 -5.79
N TRP A 127 10.72 -1.70 -4.92
CA TRP A 127 11.62 -0.80 -4.20
C TRP A 127 12.63 -1.55 -3.33
N ARG A 128 12.20 -2.58 -2.58
CA ARG A 128 13.11 -3.46 -1.81
C ARG A 128 14.19 -4.09 -2.70
N SER A 129 13.79 -4.60 -3.88
CA SER A 129 14.73 -5.18 -4.84
C SER A 129 15.73 -4.17 -5.39
N LEU A 130 15.28 -2.95 -5.72
CA LEU A 130 16.15 -1.88 -6.23
C LEU A 130 17.12 -1.37 -5.17
N MET A 131 16.64 -1.20 -3.93
CA MET A 131 17.46 -0.82 -2.78
C MET A 131 18.61 -1.81 -2.57
N GLU A 132 18.33 -3.12 -2.59
CA GLU A 132 19.38 -4.14 -2.45
C GLU A 132 20.30 -4.19 -3.67
N PHE A 133 19.74 -4.16 -4.89
CA PHE A 133 20.52 -4.25 -6.13
C PHE A 133 21.57 -3.14 -6.23
N TYR A 134 21.19 -1.91 -5.87
CA TYR A 134 22.03 -0.72 -5.93
C TYR A 134 22.73 -0.38 -4.61
N GLY A 135 22.49 -1.12 -3.53
CA GLY A 135 23.06 -0.83 -2.21
C GLY A 135 22.56 0.49 -1.59
N VAL A 136 21.33 0.90 -1.91
CA VAL A 136 20.73 2.14 -1.43
C VAL A 136 19.94 1.91 -0.14
N ALA A 137 20.36 2.56 0.95
CA ALA A 137 19.68 2.52 2.23
C ALA A 137 18.69 3.69 2.36
N ILE A 138 17.40 3.37 2.46
CA ILE A 138 16.32 4.35 2.69
C ILE A 138 15.77 4.15 4.10
N PRO A 139 15.65 5.21 4.92
CA PRO A 139 15.03 5.10 6.24
C PRO A 139 13.60 4.56 6.17
N THR A 140 13.25 3.63 7.06
CA THR A 140 11.95 2.94 7.07
C THR A 140 10.75 3.90 7.14
N HIS A 141 10.89 5.04 7.84
CA HIS A 141 9.83 6.04 7.93
C HIS A 141 9.63 6.85 6.64
N LEU A 142 10.65 6.94 5.78
CA LEU A 142 10.58 7.69 4.53
C LEU A 142 10.09 6.82 3.36
N LEU A 143 10.42 5.53 3.37
CA LEU A 143 10.06 4.57 2.32
C LEU A 143 8.56 4.61 1.94
N PRO A 144 7.60 4.69 2.88
CA PRO A 144 6.19 4.73 2.54
C PRO A 144 5.79 5.89 1.61
N SER A 145 6.35 7.07 1.84
CA SER A 145 6.07 8.27 1.05
C SER A 145 6.66 8.16 -0.36
N LEU A 146 7.85 7.58 -0.49
CA LEU A 146 8.48 7.33 -1.79
C LEU A 146 7.68 6.30 -2.61
N VAL A 147 7.27 5.20 -1.98
CA VAL A 147 6.41 4.17 -2.58
C VAL A 147 5.04 4.75 -2.96
N LEU A 148 4.47 5.64 -2.13
CA LEU A 148 3.21 6.32 -2.46
C LEU A 148 3.34 7.22 -3.69
N SER A 149 4.46 7.91 -3.85
CA SER A 149 4.69 8.82 -4.99
C SER A 149 4.65 8.10 -6.35
N VAL A 150 4.87 6.78 -6.38
CA VAL A 150 4.72 5.97 -7.60
C VAL A 150 3.28 5.96 -8.09
N GLU A 151 2.30 5.87 -7.19
CA GLU A 151 0.89 5.91 -7.59
C GLU A 151 0.40 7.35 -7.76
N ASN A 152 0.60 8.21 -6.75
CA ASN A 152 0.03 9.56 -6.75
C ASN A 152 0.69 10.50 -7.77
N ASP A 153 2.02 10.56 -7.79
CA ASP A 153 2.74 11.60 -8.54
C ASP A 153 3.12 11.13 -9.95
N GLU A 154 3.52 9.87 -10.09
CA GLU A 154 3.95 9.32 -11.39
C GLU A 154 2.79 8.78 -12.23
N LEU A 155 1.86 8.04 -11.60
CA LEU A 155 0.75 7.40 -12.32
C LEU A 155 -0.58 8.14 -12.19
N GLY A 156 -0.67 9.17 -11.34
CA GLY A 156 -1.90 9.91 -11.10
C GLY A 156 -3.03 9.08 -10.46
N ILE A 157 -2.70 7.95 -9.84
CA ILE A 157 -3.64 7.05 -9.17
C ILE A 157 -3.83 7.53 -7.72
N PRO A 158 -5.03 7.96 -7.31
CA PRO A 158 -5.27 8.38 -5.93
C PRO A 158 -5.08 7.23 -4.95
N ALA A 159 -4.13 7.36 -4.03
CA ALA A 159 -3.85 6.39 -2.99
C ALA A 159 -3.53 7.04 -1.63
N GLY A 160 -3.74 6.27 -0.55
CA GLY A 160 -3.40 6.63 0.82
C GLY A 160 -2.07 6.02 1.29
N LEU A 161 -1.51 6.56 2.37
CA LEU A 161 -0.23 6.10 2.93
C LEU A 161 -0.34 4.76 3.68
N GLN A 162 -1.50 4.41 4.22
CA GLN A 162 -1.67 3.27 5.12
C GLN A 162 -1.04 1.98 4.59
N ASP A 163 -1.35 1.65 3.33
CA ASP A 163 -0.89 0.42 2.68
C ASP A 163 0.64 0.33 2.64
N ARG A 164 1.29 1.46 2.35
CA ARG A 164 2.75 1.54 2.23
C ARG A 164 3.44 1.48 3.58
N VAL A 165 2.84 2.11 4.59
CA VAL A 165 3.36 2.08 5.95
C VAL A 165 3.33 0.66 6.48
N ILE A 166 2.19 -0.02 6.45
CA ILE A 166 2.10 -1.39 7.00
C ILE A 166 2.97 -2.39 6.22
N GLN A 167 3.14 -2.19 4.91
CA GLN A 167 4.02 -3.04 4.12
C GLN A 167 5.50 -2.78 4.37
N SER A 168 5.89 -1.55 4.72
CA SER A 168 7.28 -1.20 5.03
C SER A 168 7.69 -1.69 6.43
N TYR A 169 6.81 -1.52 7.41
CA TYR A 169 7.08 -1.85 8.82
C TYR A 169 6.77 -3.31 9.17
N GLU A 170 5.78 -3.91 8.50
CA GLU A 170 5.21 -5.20 8.83
C GLU A 170 4.65 -5.30 10.27
N GLY A 171 4.19 -6.49 10.67
CA GLY A 171 3.58 -6.71 11.98
C GLY A 171 2.23 -6.00 12.15
N VAL A 172 2.13 -5.18 13.19
CA VAL A 172 0.95 -4.35 13.53
C VAL A 172 1.45 -2.93 13.72
N VAL A 173 0.80 -1.95 13.11
CA VAL A 173 1.25 -0.55 13.18
C VAL A 173 0.07 0.36 13.43
N PHE A 174 0.19 1.19 14.47
CA PHE A 174 -0.62 2.38 14.64
C PHE A 174 0.02 3.53 13.85
N MET A 175 -0.78 4.23 13.07
CA MET A 175 -0.32 5.25 12.12
C MET A 175 -1.08 6.54 12.39
N ASP A 176 -0.35 7.62 12.60
CA ASP A 176 -0.88 8.97 12.69
C ASP A 176 -0.40 9.78 11.49
N PHE A 177 -1.34 10.11 10.60
CA PHE A 177 -1.10 10.90 9.40
C PHE A 177 -1.22 12.40 9.67
N ASN A 178 -0.92 12.83 10.90
CA ASN A 178 -0.96 14.21 11.32
C ASN A 178 -0.39 15.15 10.26
N ARG A 179 -1.19 16.16 9.90
CA ARG A 179 -0.89 17.09 8.83
C ARG A 179 0.44 17.81 9.02
N ALA A 180 0.76 18.26 10.23
CA ALA A 180 1.99 18.99 10.49
C ALA A 180 3.22 18.11 10.23
N SER A 181 3.21 16.86 10.69
CA SER A 181 4.31 15.90 10.42
C SER A 181 4.46 15.62 8.93
N ILE A 182 3.36 15.38 8.21
CA ILE A 182 3.41 15.12 6.77
C ILE A 182 3.93 16.34 6.00
N GLU A 183 3.44 17.54 6.30
CA GLU A 183 3.84 18.76 5.58
C GLU A 183 5.28 19.19 5.91
N GLN A 184 5.75 18.97 7.14
CA GLN A 184 7.11 19.38 7.56
C GLN A 184 8.17 18.34 7.26
N LEU A 185 7.87 17.06 7.50
CA LEU A 185 8.85 15.96 7.45
C LEU A 185 8.68 15.07 6.22
N GLY A 186 7.51 15.13 5.56
CA GLY A 186 7.18 14.26 4.42
C GLY A 186 6.69 12.87 4.83
N TYR A 187 6.46 12.60 6.12
CA TYR A 187 5.96 11.33 6.63
C TYR A 187 5.13 11.50 7.91
N GLY A 188 4.31 10.49 8.23
CA GLY A 188 3.48 10.44 9.44
C GLY A 188 4.21 9.82 10.64
N ILE A 189 3.55 9.73 11.79
CA ILE A 189 4.10 9.09 12.98
C ILE A 189 3.64 7.62 12.96
N TYR A 190 4.60 6.70 12.97
CA TYR A 190 4.34 5.27 12.84
C TYR A 190 4.84 4.54 14.09
N GLU A 191 3.93 3.91 14.81
CA GLU A 191 4.18 3.19 16.05
C GLU A 191 3.96 1.69 15.82
N PRO A 192 5.02 0.88 15.70
CA PRO A 192 4.91 -0.58 15.71
C PRO A 192 4.33 -1.05 17.04
N LEU A 193 3.31 -1.88 16.98
CA LEU A 193 2.69 -2.52 18.12
C LEU A 193 3.10 -4.00 18.17
N GLN A 194 3.20 -4.55 19.38
CA GLN A 194 3.46 -5.98 19.56
C GLN A 194 2.24 -6.79 19.10
N PRO A 195 2.38 -7.77 18.19
CA PRO A 195 1.27 -8.58 17.70
C PRO A 195 0.46 -9.27 18.81
N GLU A 196 1.09 -9.57 19.94
CA GLU A 196 0.50 -10.22 21.11
C GLU A 196 -0.56 -9.35 21.81
N LEU A 197 -0.58 -8.04 21.53
CA LEU A 197 -1.60 -7.12 22.06
C LEU A 197 -2.95 -7.28 21.34
N LEU A 198 -2.95 -7.81 20.11
CA LEU A 198 -4.18 -8.02 19.36
C LEU A 198 -5.01 -9.16 19.97
N PRO A 199 -6.34 -9.00 20.04
CA PRO A 199 -7.21 -10.15 20.30
C PRO A 199 -7.11 -11.16 19.13
N LYS A 200 -7.69 -12.35 19.30
CA LYS A 200 -7.82 -13.30 18.19
C LYS A 200 -8.66 -12.66 17.07
N LEU A 201 -8.04 -12.44 15.92
CA LEU A 201 -8.70 -11.88 14.74
C LEU A 201 -9.03 -12.99 13.74
N TYR A 202 -10.13 -12.82 13.02
CA TYR A 202 -10.50 -13.64 11.88
C TYR A 202 -10.56 -12.76 10.64
N VAL A 203 -9.80 -13.12 9.61
CA VAL A 203 -9.81 -12.42 8.33
C VAL A 203 -10.64 -13.21 7.33
N ALA A 204 -11.70 -12.57 6.83
CA ALA A 204 -12.52 -13.09 5.75
C ALA A 204 -12.47 -12.13 4.56
N TYR A 205 -12.45 -12.67 3.34
CA TYR A 205 -12.55 -11.88 2.11
C TYR A 205 -13.38 -12.63 1.08
N THR A 206 -13.95 -11.90 0.12
CA THR A 206 -14.71 -12.47 -1.00
C THR A 206 -14.27 -11.84 -2.30
N THR A 207 -13.99 -12.68 -3.30
CA THR A 207 -13.64 -12.22 -4.66
C THR A 207 -14.88 -11.95 -5.51
N LYS A 208 -16.10 -12.12 -4.96
CA LYS A 208 -17.37 -11.95 -5.68
C LYS A 208 -17.94 -10.53 -5.58
N LEU A 209 -17.57 -9.77 -4.56
CA LEU A 209 -18.02 -8.39 -4.30
C LEU A 209 -16.91 -7.37 -4.59
N SER A 210 -16.01 -7.70 -5.51
CA SER A 210 -14.92 -6.83 -5.92
C SER A 210 -15.47 -5.63 -6.70
N GLU A 211 -15.52 -4.48 -6.07
CA GLU A 211 -15.72 -3.20 -6.75
C GLU A 211 -14.35 -2.53 -6.91
N GLY A 212 -14.08 -1.96 -8.08
CA GLY A 212 -12.90 -1.14 -8.27
C GLY A 212 -12.96 0.05 -7.32
N THR A 213 -11.87 0.32 -6.61
CA THR A 213 -11.71 1.49 -5.71
C THR A 213 -11.98 2.83 -6.41
N GLU A 214 -12.08 2.83 -7.75
CA GLU A 214 -12.37 3.97 -8.60
C GLU A 214 -13.86 4.37 -8.60
N VAL A 215 -14.78 3.51 -8.16
CA VAL A 215 -16.23 3.80 -8.12
C VAL A 215 -16.72 4.06 -6.69
N PHE A 216 -16.07 4.99 -5.99
CA PHE A 216 -16.75 5.62 -4.86
C PHE A 216 -17.76 6.63 -5.43
N HIS A 217 -19.05 6.31 -5.37
CA HIS A 217 -20.16 7.18 -5.79
C HIS A 217 -20.30 8.50 -4.97
N ASN A 218 -19.31 8.87 -4.17
CA ASN A 218 -19.40 9.98 -3.23
C ASN A 218 -18.10 10.82 -3.32
N ASP A 219 -18.23 12.12 -3.65
CA ASP A 219 -17.14 13.11 -3.73
C ASP A 219 -16.55 13.41 -2.33
N ILE A 220 -16.16 12.40 -1.56
CA ILE A 220 -15.65 12.55 -0.18
C ILE A 220 -14.46 13.51 -0.17
N ARG A 221 -13.57 13.39 -1.17
CA ARG A 221 -12.39 14.24 -1.30
C ARG A 221 -12.75 15.70 -1.56
N GLY A 222 -13.71 15.98 -2.45
CA GLY A 222 -14.18 17.35 -2.68
C GLY A 222 -14.95 17.92 -1.49
N ARG A 223 -15.82 17.12 -0.84
CA ARG A 223 -16.56 17.50 0.37
C ARG A 223 -15.62 17.84 1.53
N TRP A 224 -14.58 17.05 1.74
CA TRP A 224 -13.51 17.33 2.69
C TRP A 224 -12.79 18.65 2.37
N LYS A 225 -12.38 18.85 1.10
CA LYS A 225 -11.72 20.10 0.65
C LYS A 225 -12.59 21.34 0.86
N ARG A 226 -13.91 21.21 0.75
CA ARG A 226 -14.88 22.27 1.04
C ARG A 226 -15.12 22.50 2.54
N GLY A 227 -14.53 21.68 3.42
CA GLY A 227 -14.71 21.77 4.86
C GLY A 227 -16.12 21.35 5.32
N GLU A 228 -16.78 20.48 4.56
CA GLU A 228 -18.14 20.06 4.89
C GLU A 228 -18.18 19.36 6.25
N ARG A 229 -18.96 19.93 7.19
CA ARG A 229 -18.91 19.58 8.61
C ARG A 229 -19.10 18.10 8.87
N GLU A 230 -20.02 17.44 8.18
CA GLU A 230 -20.31 16.01 8.38
C GLU A 230 -19.10 15.14 7.99
N VAL A 231 -18.51 15.39 6.81
CA VAL A 231 -17.34 14.65 6.34
C VAL A 231 -16.14 14.91 7.24
N VAL A 232 -15.91 16.17 7.62
CA VAL A 232 -14.81 16.53 8.50
C VAL A 232 -14.95 15.87 9.86
N SER A 233 -16.15 15.93 10.46
CA SER A 233 -16.44 15.31 11.75
C SER A 233 -16.28 13.79 11.71
N ALA A 234 -16.71 13.13 10.62
CA ALA A 234 -16.57 11.69 10.46
C ALA A 234 -15.09 11.26 10.42
N MET A 235 -14.23 11.99 9.69
CA MET A 235 -12.79 11.70 9.66
C MET A 235 -12.14 11.83 11.04
N TYR A 236 -12.52 12.86 11.82
CA TYR A 236 -12.04 13.00 13.19
C TYR A 236 -12.55 11.88 14.10
N GLN A 237 -13.80 11.43 13.92
CA GLN A 237 -14.36 10.32 14.68
C GLN A 237 -13.60 9.02 14.40
N TRP A 238 -13.37 8.66 13.13
CA TRP A 238 -12.59 7.47 12.77
C TRP A 238 -11.16 7.52 13.29
N ALA A 239 -10.51 8.69 13.20
CA ALA A 239 -9.17 8.87 13.78
C ALA A 239 -9.17 8.72 15.32
N ASN A 240 -10.21 9.20 16.00
CA ASN A 240 -10.37 9.03 17.44
C ASN A 240 -10.61 7.56 17.82
N LEU A 241 -11.39 6.82 17.03
CA LEU A 241 -11.59 5.39 17.21
C LEU A 241 -10.27 4.62 17.12
N ALA A 242 -9.43 4.94 16.13
CA ALA A 242 -8.09 4.35 16.03
C ALA A 242 -7.22 4.64 17.26
N GLN A 243 -7.26 5.87 17.79
CA GLN A 243 -6.56 6.21 19.03
C GLN A 243 -7.08 5.38 20.22
N ARG A 244 -8.40 5.30 20.40
CA ARG A 244 -9.02 4.53 21.50
C ARG A 244 -8.67 3.03 21.42
N VAL A 245 -8.63 2.46 20.22
CA VAL A 245 -8.19 1.07 20.02
C VAL A 245 -6.72 0.91 20.38
N ARG A 246 -5.84 1.80 19.92
CA ARG A 246 -4.42 1.76 20.28
C ARG A 246 -4.23 1.81 21.79
N ASP A 247 -4.92 2.70 22.48
CA ASP A 247 -4.81 2.85 23.93
C ASP A 247 -5.30 1.61 24.68
N LYS A 248 -6.41 0.99 24.24
CA LYS A 248 -6.89 -0.29 24.77
C LYS A 248 -5.91 -1.43 24.53
N LEU A 249 -5.31 -1.52 23.34
CA LEU A 249 -4.33 -2.55 23.02
C LEU A 249 -3.11 -2.44 23.94
N VAL A 250 -2.54 -1.23 24.08
CA VAL A 250 -1.36 -0.98 24.93
C VAL A 250 -1.66 -1.19 26.42
N ALA A 251 -2.90 -0.95 26.86
CA ALA A 251 -3.35 -1.25 28.22
C ALA A 251 -3.64 -2.74 28.49
N GLY A 252 -3.44 -3.64 27.52
CA GLY A 252 -3.78 -5.06 27.66
C GLY A 252 -5.28 -5.37 27.61
N GLN A 253 -6.10 -4.39 27.19
CA GLN A 253 -7.56 -4.47 27.10
C GLN A 253 -8.03 -4.78 25.66
N GLY A 254 -7.23 -5.52 24.89
CA GLY A 254 -7.51 -5.84 23.49
C GLY A 254 -8.85 -6.58 23.26
N HIS A 255 -9.35 -7.29 24.26
CA HIS A 255 -10.65 -7.96 24.21
C HIS A 255 -11.85 -6.97 24.20
N GLU A 256 -11.65 -5.71 24.60
CA GLU A 256 -12.69 -4.68 24.68
C GLU A 256 -12.82 -3.84 23.39
N ILE A 257 -12.04 -4.12 22.35
CA ILE A 257 -12.05 -3.29 21.13
C ILE A 257 -13.23 -3.59 20.20
N GLY A 258 -13.91 -4.74 20.36
CA GLY A 258 -15.00 -5.18 19.49
C GLY A 258 -16.10 -4.12 19.25
N PRO A 259 -16.64 -3.47 20.29
CA PRO A 259 -17.59 -2.38 20.11
C PRO A 259 -17.05 -1.20 19.30
N LEU A 260 -15.76 -0.89 19.41
CA LEU A 260 -15.12 0.19 18.64
C LEU A 260 -14.97 -0.19 17.15
N LEU A 261 -14.70 -1.47 16.87
CA LEU A 261 -14.66 -1.99 15.52
C LEU A 261 -16.05 -1.93 14.85
N ASN A 262 -17.12 -2.17 15.62
CA ASN A 262 -18.50 -2.04 15.12
C ASN A 262 -18.93 -0.58 14.89
N GLU A 263 -18.37 0.36 15.66
CA GLU A 263 -18.65 1.80 15.52
C GLU A 263 -18.01 2.41 14.26
N ASN A 264 -16.88 1.84 13.81
CA ASN A 264 -16.08 2.35 12.69
C ASN A 264 -16.69 2.05 11.32
#